data_AF-A0A8T4YCA4-F1
#
_entry.id   AF-A0A8T4YCA4-F1
#
_cell.length_a   1.000
_cell.length_b   1.000
_cell.length_c   1.000
_cell.angle_alpha   90.00
_cell.angle_beta   90.00
_cell.angle_gamma   90.00
#
_symmetry.space_group_name_H-M   'P 1'
#
loop_
_entity.id
_entity.type
_entity.pdbx_description
1 polymer ?
#
loop_
_entity_poly.entity_id
_entity_poly.type
_entity_poly.pdbx_seq_one_letter_code
_entity_poly.pdbx_strand_id
1 'polypeptide(L)'
;MKSTRPTGKVLKPPIYHWSGHRKCNVGPLSPEDAFKLNYKCPICGRALTKGVESRIEELADRPRGFKPSNAIPYVSTLPLHELIALSYGLDPSYEGALSARKVWETYRSLTSKLGSEYFILLETSREDVLKATGNVELVELIMAQRAGLLRIRPGFDGVYGKPILKPDEEKRLGKTSKRLEDFL
;
A
#
# COMPACT_ATOMS: atom_id res chain seq x y z
N MET A 1 -5.67 -28.32 -2.71
CA MET A 1 -5.55 -27.57 -1.44
C MET A 1 -6.13 -26.18 -1.65
N LYS A 2 -7.20 -25.81 -0.94
CA LYS A 2 -7.80 -24.48 -1.09
C LYS A 2 -6.88 -23.47 -0.41
N SER A 3 -6.05 -22.79 -1.21
CA SER A 3 -5.26 -21.63 -0.78
C SER A 3 -6.21 -20.63 -0.11
N THR A 4 -6.04 -20.45 1.19
CA THR A 4 -6.73 -19.44 1.98
C THR A 4 -6.29 -18.07 1.46
N ARG A 5 -7.08 -17.48 0.57
CA ARG A 5 -6.82 -16.14 0.04
C ARG A 5 -6.84 -15.12 1.20
N PRO A 6 -5.82 -14.27 1.33
CA PRO A 6 -5.69 -13.38 2.47
C PRO A 6 -6.80 -12.33 2.48
N THR A 7 -7.19 -11.93 3.69
CA THR A 7 -8.09 -10.81 3.96
C THR A 7 -7.59 -9.56 3.23
N GLY A 8 -8.43 -9.02 2.34
CA GLY A 8 -8.05 -7.96 1.41
C GLY A 8 -7.59 -6.69 2.11
N LYS A 9 -6.27 -6.54 2.29
CA LYS A 9 -5.64 -5.26 2.60
C LYS A 9 -5.57 -4.43 1.34
N VAL A 10 -5.90 -3.14 1.42
CA VAL A 10 -5.76 -2.20 0.30
C VAL A 10 -4.27 -1.95 0.07
N LEU A 11 -3.76 -2.35 -1.09
CA LEU A 11 -2.34 -2.25 -1.40
C LEU A 11 -1.91 -0.87 -1.90
N LYS A 12 -2.83 -0.08 -2.45
CA LYS A 12 -2.56 1.31 -2.84
C LYS A 12 -3.61 2.23 -2.20
N PRO A 13 -3.36 2.71 -0.97
CA PRO A 13 -4.33 3.56 -0.29
C PRO A 13 -4.40 4.93 -0.96
N PRO A 14 -5.61 5.49 -1.12
CA PRO A 14 -5.81 6.80 -1.74
C PRO A 14 -5.15 7.92 -0.92
N ILE A 15 -4.97 9.08 -1.57
CA ILE A 15 -4.36 10.29 -0.99
C ILE A 15 -5.08 10.85 0.24
N TYR A 16 -6.31 10.41 0.49
CA TYR A 16 -7.12 10.76 1.66
C TYR A 16 -7.58 9.52 2.43
N HIS A 17 -6.81 8.42 2.43
CA HIS A 17 -7.25 7.20 3.12
C HIS A 17 -7.39 7.43 4.63
N TRP A 18 -6.31 7.90 5.28
CA TRP A 18 -6.26 8.20 6.70
C TRP A 18 -6.26 9.70 6.95
N SER A 19 -6.59 10.10 8.17
CA SER A 19 -6.63 11.51 8.56
C SER A 19 -5.23 12.07 8.75
N GLY A 20 -5.06 13.37 8.54
CA GLY A 20 -3.78 14.02 8.80
C GLY A 20 -3.72 15.47 8.36
N HIS A 21 -2.55 16.08 8.50
CA HIS A 21 -2.27 17.45 8.11
C HIS A 21 -0.87 17.54 7.50
N ARG A 22 -0.83 17.57 6.16
CA ARG A 22 0.36 17.56 5.31
C ARG A 22 1.29 18.73 5.60
N LYS A 23 0.76 19.94 5.82
CA LYS A 23 1.58 21.15 6.07
C LYS A 23 2.42 21.01 7.35
N CYS A 24 1.90 20.31 8.35
CA CYS A 24 2.58 20.05 9.61
C CYS A 24 3.23 18.66 9.66
N ASN A 25 3.13 17.89 8.58
CA ASN A 25 3.55 16.49 8.47
C ASN A 25 3.05 15.57 9.59
N VAL A 26 1.82 15.82 10.06
CA VAL A 26 1.14 15.00 11.07
C VAL A 26 0.28 13.98 10.34
N GLY A 27 0.66 12.70 10.38
CA GLY A 27 -0.08 11.60 9.79
C GLY A 27 0.77 10.56 9.03
N PRO A 28 0.18 9.45 8.59
CA PRO A 28 -1.24 9.14 8.61
C PRO A 28 -1.72 8.75 10.02
N LEU A 29 -2.88 9.23 10.42
CA LEU A 29 -3.54 8.91 11.69
C LEU A 29 -4.73 7.98 11.44
N SER A 30 -4.83 6.91 12.22
CA SER A 30 -6.00 6.03 12.20
C SER A 30 -7.26 6.79 12.65
N PRO A 31 -8.47 6.30 12.37
CA PRO A 31 -9.70 6.91 12.88
C PRO A 31 -9.69 7.12 14.40
N GLU A 32 -9.21 6.12 15.14
CA GLU A 32 -9.09 6.18 16.60
C GLU A 32 -8.13 7.28 17.06
N ASP A 33 -6.98 7.40 16.41
CA ASP A 33 -5.98 8.40 16.75
C ASP A 33 -6.44 9.82 16.39
N ALA A 34 -7.08 9.99 15.24
CA ALA A 34 -7.65 11.26 14.83
C ALA A 34 -8.80 11.70 15.76
N PHE A 35 -9.60 10.75 16.24
CA PHE A 35 -10.66 10.98 17.21
C PHE A 35 -10.10 11.42 18.57
N LYS A 36 -9.03 10.79 19.08
CA LYS A 36 -8.34 11.20 20.31
C LYS A 36 -7.84 12.65 20.27
N LEU A 37 -7.44 13.12 19.09
CA LEU A 37 -7.03 14.51 18.86
C LEU A 37 -8.20 15.47 18.61
N ASN A 38 -9.45 15.01 18.71
CA ASN A 38 -10.65 15.76 18.34
C ASN A 38 -10.54 16.34 16.91
N TYR A 39 -9.89 15.62 16.00
CA TYR A 39 -9.58 16.04 14.64
C TYR A 39 -8.83 17.38 14.54
N LYS A 40 -8.00 17.72 15.54
CA LYS A 40 -7.14 18.91 15.53
C LYS A 40 -5.66 18.53 15.43
N CYS A 41 -4.93 19.29 14.64
CA CYS A 41 -3.48 19.14 14.51
C CYS A 41 -2.79 19.55 15.83
N PRO A 42 -1.96 18.68 16.44
CA PRO A 42 -1.28 18.99 17.70
C PRO A 42 -0.22 20.09 17.55
N ILE A 43 0.27 20.34 16.33
CA ILE A 43 1.33 21.32 16.05
C ILE A 43 0.78 22.74 15.88
N CYS A 44 -0.36 22.89 15.20
CA CYS A 44 -0.87 24.21 14.81
C CYS A 44 -2.33 24.48 15.20
N GLY A 45 -3.00 23.52 15.85
CA GLY A 45 -4.39 23.65 16.31
C GLY A 45 -5.47 23.65 15.21
N ARG A 46 -5.09 23.71 13.93
CA ARG A 46 -6.03 23.65 12.79
C ARG A 46 -6.65 22.27 12.66
N ALA A 47 -7.81 22.18 12.01
CA ALA A 47 -8.47 20.91 11.74
C ALA A 47 -7.59 19.99 10.88
N LEU A 48 -7.57 18.70 11.21
CA LEU A 48 -7.01 17.65 10.36
C LEU A 48 -7.91 17.44 9.14
N THR A 49 -7.31 17.17 7.99
CA THR A 49 -8.05 16.67 6.83
C THR A 49 -8.54 15.28 7.16
N LYS A 50 -9.86 15.11 7.16
CA LYS A 50 -10.52 13.87 7.52
C LYS A 50 -10.35 12.83 6.41
N GLY A 51 -9.85 11.65 6.78
CA GLY A 51 -9.66 10.53 5.87
C GLY A 51 -10.96 9.78 5.56
N VAL A 52 -10.95 9.04 4.46
CA VAL A 52 -12.04 8.13 4.03
C VAL A 52 -12.31 7.08 5.11
N GLU A 53 -11.27 6.51 5.74
CA GLU A 53 -11.44 5.53 6.82
C GLU A 53 -12.18 6.14 8.01
N SER A 54 -11.85 7.38 8.40
CA SER A 54 -12.57 8.08 9.48
C SER A 54 -14.04 8.32 9.13
N ARG A 55 -14.36 8.58 7.85
CA ARG A 55 -15.75 8.73 7.42
C ARG A 55 -16.51 7.39 7.41
N ILE A 56 -15.84 6.29 7.07
CA ILE A 56 -16.42 4.95 7.16
C ILE A 56 -16.75 4.62 8.61
N GLU A 57 -15.80 4.85 9.54
CA GLU A 57 -15.98 4.55 10.96
C GLU A 57 -17.18 5.29 11.57
N GLU A 58 -17.42 6.54 11.17
CA GLU A 58 -18.59 7.32 11.63
C GLU A 58 -19.94 6.79 11.15
N LEU A 59 -19.95 6.10 10.01
CA LEU A 59 -21.16 5.56 9.38
C LEU A 59 -21.31 4.06 9.61
N ALA A 60 -20.31 3.42 10.23
CA ALA A 60 -20.28 1.98 10.35
C ALA A 60 -21.17 1.51 11.51
N ASP A 61 -22.21 0.76 11.16
CA ASP A 61 -23.08 0.09 12.13
C ASP A 61 -22.49 -1.26 12.63
N ARG A 62 -21.28 -1.61 12.17
CA ARG A 62 -20.66 -2.93 12.38
C ARG A 62 -19.21 -2.76 12.81
N PRO A 63 -18.68 -3.68 13.65
CA PRO A 63 -17.31 -3.59 14.08
C PRO A 63 -16.33 -3.76 12.92
N ARG A 64 -15.16 -3.14 13.08
CA ARG A 64 -14.08 -3.23 12.11
C ARG A 64 -13.72 -4.68 11.81
N GLY A 65 -13.64 -5.01 10.52
CA GLY A 65 -13.32 -6.36 10.05
C GLY A 65 -14.52 -7.31 9.95
N PHE A 66 -15.74 -6.87 10.27
CA PHE A 66 -16.94 -7.68 10.01
C PHE A 66 -17.07 -8.01 8.52
N LYS A 67 -17.15 -9.30 8.20
CA LYS A 67 -17.34 -9.79 6.83
C LYS A 67 -18.58 -10.70 6.77
N PRO A 68 -19.59 -10.37 5.95
CA PRO A 68 -20.71 -11.27 5.71
C PRO A 68 -20.24 -12.64 5.18
N SER A 69 -20.96 -13.70 5.53
CA SER A 69 -20.65 -15.08 5.10
C SER A 69 -20.58 -15.23 3.58
N ASN A 70 -21.45 -14.52 2.85
CA ASN A 70 -21.53 -14.56 1.39
C ASN A 70 -20.76 -13.43 0.68
N ALA A 71 -19.84 -12.75 1.38
CA ALA A 71 -19.09 -11.65 0.79
C ALA A 71 -18.08 -12.17 -0.24
N ILE A 72 -18.21 -11.69 -1.48
CA ILE A 72 -17.25 -11.95 -2.57
C ILE A 72 -15.87 -11.40 -2.13
N PRO A 73 -14.80 -12.20 -2.22
CA PRO A 73 -13.47 -11.75 -1.84
C PRO A 73 -12.99 -10.64 -2.78
N TYR A 74 -12.46 -9.58 -2.20
CA TYR A 74 -11.73 -8.53 -2.91
C TYR A 74 -10.25 -8.85 -2.93
N VAL A 75 -9.61 -8.67 -4.10
CA VAL A 75 -8.17 -8.79 -4.27
C VAL A 75 -7.62 -7.40 -4.58
N SER A 76 -6.69 -6.94 -3.76
CA SER A 76 -5.95 -5.73 -4.03
C SER A 76 -4.60 -6.08 -4.65
N THR A 77 -4.21 -5.37 -5.69
CA THR A 77 -2.94 -5.55 -6.39
C THR A 77 -2.31 -4.19 -6.68
N LEU A 78 -1.01 -4.07 -6.47
CA LEU A 78 -0.20 -3.05 -7.14
C LEU A 78 -0.03 -3.44 -8.61
N PRO A 79 0.02 -2.46 -9.53
CA PRO A 79 0.41 -2.70 -10.91
C PRO A 79 1.79 -3.38 -11.02
N LEU A 80 1.97 -4.22 -12.03
CA LEU A 80 3.20 -4.99 -12.21
C LEU A 80 4.42 -4.08 -12.43
N HIS A 81 4.26 -2.96 -13.14
CA HIS A 81 5.34 -2.00 -13.33
C HIS A 81 5.79 -1.33 -12.02
N GLU A 82 4.89 -1.13 -11.05
CA GLU A 82 5.26 -0.65 -9.70
C GLU A 82 6.06 -1.72 -8.95
N LEU A 83 5.65 -2.99 -9.00
CA LEU A 83 6.42 -4.09 -8.40
C LEU A 83 7.80 -4.27 -9.03
N ILE A 84 7.91 -4.10 -10.35
CA ILE A 84 9.19 -4.13 -11.06
C ILE A 84 10.07 -2.96 -10.60
N ALA A 85 9.52 -1.74 -10.49
CA ALA A 85 10.26 -0.58 -9.99
C ALA A 85 10.77 -0.82 -8.56
N LEU A 86 9.91 -1.34 -7.68
CA LEU A 86 10.25 -1.71 -6.29
C LEU A 86 11.36 -2.77 -6.25
N SER A 87 11.31 -3.78 -7.12
CA SER A 87 12.35 -4.82 -7.21
C SER A 87 13.72 -4.28 -7.61
N TYR A 88 13.75 -3.12 -8.28
CA TYR A 88 14.98 -2.41 -8.63
C TYR A 88 15.40 -1.35 -7.61
N GLY A 89 14.72 -1.29 -6.45
CA GLY A 89 14.98 -0.31 -5.40
C GLY A 89 14.58 1.12 -5.78
N LEU A 90 13.69 1.29 -6.76
CA LEU A 90 13.15 2.58 -7.15
C LEU A 90 11.88 2.90 -6.36
N ASP A 91 11.66 4.17 -6.00
CA ASP A 91 10.42 4.61 -5.36
C ASP A 91 9.32 4.81 -6.42
N PRO A 92 8.26 3.96 -6.47
CA PRO A 92 7.18 4.07 -7.45
C PRO A 92 6.31 5.32 -7.24
N SER A 93 6.46 6.03 -6.12
CA SER A 93 5.80 7.33 -5.89
C SER A 93 6.35 8.44 -6.77
N TYR A 94 7.54 8.23 -7.36
CA TYR A 94 8.19 9.18 -8.25
C TYR A 94 7.98 8.79 -9.71
N GLU A 95 7.41 9.70 -10.52
CA GLU A 95 7.06 9.41 -11.91
C GLU A 95 8.27 8.97 -12.76
N GLY A 96 9.45 9.52 -12.49
CA GLY A 96 10.69 9.13 -13.17
C GLY A 96 11.12 7.69 -12.90
N ALA A 97 10.72 7.10 -11.77
CA ALA A 97 11.01 5.70 -11.46
C ALA A 97 10.17 4.73 -12.31
N LEU A 98 8.88 5.06 -12.50
CA LEU A 98 7.96 4.25 -13.30
C LEU A 98 8.24 4.37 -14.80
N SER A 99 8.72 5.52 -15.24
CA SER A 99 9.11 5.78 -16.64
C SER A 99 10.49 5.23 -17.02
N ALA A 100 11.21 4.60 -16.09
CA ALA A 100 12.54 4.06 -16.36
C ALA A 100 12.49 2.97 -17.44
N ARG A 101 13.36 3.07 -18.45
CA ARG A 101 13.42 2.12 -19.59
C ARG A 101 13.48 0.67 -19.14
N LYS A 102 14.32 0.38 -18.13
CA LYS A 102 14.50 -0.97 -17.56
C LYS A 102 13.20 -1.56 -17.00
N VAL A 103 12.32 -0.74 -16.43
CA VAL A 103 11.03 -1.19 -15.88
C VAL A 103 10.13 -1.67 -17.01
N TRP A 104 10.02 -0.87 -18.07
CA TRP A 104 9.18 -1.19 -19.23
C TRP A 104 9.73 -2.31 -20.11
N GLU A 105 11.05 -2.50 -20.15
CA GLU A 105 11.67 -3.65 -20.81
C GLU A 105 11.35 -4.95 -20.10
N THR A 106 11.49 -4.97 -18.77
CA THR A 106 11.10 -6.12 -17.95
C THR A 106 9.59 -6.37 -18.04
N TYR A 107 8.76 -5.34 -17.94
CA TYR A 107 7.30 -5.48 -18.08
C TYR A 107 6.90 -6.11 -19.42
N ARG A 108 7.45 -5.62 -20.54
CA ARG A 108 7.18 -6.17 -21.87
C ARG A 108 7.71 -7.59 -22.04
N SER A 109 8.88 -7.89 -21.49
CA SER A 109 9.46 -9.24 -21.50
C SER A 109 8.59 -10.24 -20.73
N LEU A 110 8.02 -9.84 -19.60
CA LEU A 110 7.16 -10.72 -18.82
C LEU A 110 5.81 -10.94 -19.47
N THR A 111 5.19 -9.86 -19.95
CA THR A 111 3.89 -9.95 -20.61
C THR A 111 3.95 -10.75 -21.93
N SER A 112 5.07 -10.69 -22.65
CA SER A 112 5.25 -11.52 -23.85
C SER A 112 5.47 -13.01 -23.54
N LYS A 113 6.15 -13.35 -22.43
CA LYS A 113 6.46 -14.73 -22.05
C LYS A 113 5.34 -15.42 -21.27
N LEU A 114 4.68 -14.70 -20.39
CA LEU A 114 3.75 -15.25 -19.39
C LEU A 114 2.28 -14.84 -19.64
N GLY A 115 2.02 -13.89 -20.54
CA GLY A 115 0.68 -13.44 -20.88
C GLY A 115 0.27 -12.14 -20.19
N SER A 116 -0.99 -12.03 -19.75
CA SER A 116 -1.54 -10.78 -19.23
C SER A 116 -0.94 -10.39 -17.86
N GLU A 117 -0.94 -9.09 -17.56
CA GLU A 117 -0.52 -8.58 -16.24
C GLU A 117 -1.29 -9.26 -15.11
N TYR A 118 -2.61 -9.40 -15.23
CA TYR A 118 -3.42 -10.06 -14.20
C TYR A 118 -3.03 -11.53 -14.01
N PHE A 119 -2.74 -12.26 -15.09
CA PHE A 119 -2.29 -13.65 -14.97
C PHE A 119 -0.96 -13.73 -14.21
N ILE A 120 -0.02 -12.84 -14.55
CA ILE A 120 1.28 -12.72 -13.85
C ILE A 120 1.09 -12.39 -12.38
N LEU A 121 0.20 -11.45 -12.04
CA LEU A 121 0.00 -11.00 -10.66
C LEU A 121 -0.79 -11.99 -9.81
N LEU A 122 -1.67 -12.80 -10.40
CA LEU A 122 -2.64 -13.60 -9.65
C LEU A 122 -2.39 -15.12 -9.72
N GLU A 123 -1.98 -15.64 -10.87
CA GLU A 123 -2.09 -17.08 -11.18
C GLU A 123 -0.76 -17.76 -11.49
N THR A 124 0.20 -17.05 -12.10
CA THR A 124 1.47 -17.65 -12.54
C THR A 124 2.27 -18.30 -11.41
N SER A 125 2.91 -19.45 -11.65
CA SER A 125 3.74 -20.12 -10.64
C SER A 125 4.99 -19.32 -10.27
N ARG A 126 5.52 -19.54 -9.06
CA ARG A 126 6.77 -18.91 -8.61
C ARG A 126 7.94 -19.19 -9.55
N GLU A 127 8.02 -20.43 -10.02
CA GLU A 127 9.10 -20.91 -10.87
C GLU A 127 9.06 -20.28 -12.26
N ASP A 128 7.87 -20.11 -12.84
CA ASP A 128 7.72 -19.49 -14.16
C ASP A 128 8.06 -18.00 -14.12
N VAL A 129 7.64 -17.30 -13.06
CA VAL A 129 8.05 -15.90 -12.86
C VAL A 129 9.57 -15.82 -12.72
N LEU A 130 10.19 -16.69 -11.91
CA LEU A 130 11.64 -16.68 -11.73
C LEU A 130 12.39 -16.96 -13.04
N LYS A 131 11.96 -17.96 -13.82
CA LYS A 131 12.53 -18.28 -15.14
C LYS A 131 12.39 -17.12 -16.13
N ALA A 132 11.25 -16.41 -16.11
CA ALA A 132 10.99 -15.33 -17.05
C ALA A 132 11.73 -14.03 -16.69
N THR A 133 11.82 -13.70 -15.40
CA THR A 133 12.41 -12.44 -14.90
C THR A 133 13.92 -12.54 -14.64
N GLY A 134 14.40 -13.68 -14.12
CA GLY A 134 15.72 -13.82 -13.50
C GLY A 134 15.91 -12.99 -12.21
N ASN A 135 14.86 -12.34 -11.71
CA ASN A 135 14.88 -11.42 -10.58
C ASN A 135 14.11 -12.01 -9.40
N VAL A 136 14.84 -12.46 -8.37
CA VAL A 136 14.30 -13.06 -7.15
C VAL A 136 13.45 -12.07 -6.35
N GLU A 137 13.86 -10.80 -6.28
CA GLU A 137 13.15 -9.76 -5.52
C GLU A 137 11.74 -9.54 -6.09
N LEU A 138 11.61 -9.47 -7.42
CA LEU A 138 10.32 -9.32 -8.08
C LEU A 138 9.39 -10.52 -7.81
N VAL A 139 9.95 -11.72 -7.77
CA VAL A 139 9.19 -12.94 -7.44
C VAL A 139 8.64 -12.85 -6.02
N GLU A 140 9.48 -12.50 -5.05
CA GLU A 140 9.08 -12.34 -3.65
C GLU A 140 8.00 -11.27 -3.49
N LEU A 141 8.11 -10.14 -4.19
CA LEU A 141 7.11 -9.08 -4.14
C LEU A 141 5.74 -9.53 -4.69
N ILE A 142 5.72 -10.26 -5.81
CA ILE A 142 4.48 -10.81 -6.36
C ILE A 142 3.86 -11.83 -5.40
N MET A 143 4.68 -12.71 -4.81
CA MET A 143 4.19 -13.70 -3.85
C MET A 143 3.68 -13.05 -2.56
N ALA A 144 4.39 -12.05 -2.03
CA ALA A 144 3.98 -11.27 -0.87
C ALA A 144 2.68 -10.49 -1.13
N GLN A 145 2.50 -9.96 -2.34
CA GLN A 145 1.25 -9.32 -2.76
C GLN A 145 0.09 -10.32 -2.71
N ARG A 146 0.24 -11.49 -3.34
CA ARG A 146 -0.79 -12.54 -3.34
C ARG A 146 -1.12 -13.03 -1.94
N ALA A 147 -0.12 -13.06 -1.06
CA ALA A 147 -0.25 -13.44 0.34
C ALA A 147 -0.77 -12.29 1.24
N GLY A 148 -1.01 -11.08 0.71
CA GLY A 148 -1.47 -9.93 1.50
C GLY A 148 -0.47 -9.50 2.59
N LEU A 149 0.80 -9.83 2.39
CA LEU A 149 1.91 -9.58 3.32
C LEU A 149 2.62 -8.25 3.04
N LEU A 150 2.42 -7.66 1.86
CA LEU A 150 2.92 -6.32 1.58
C LEU A 150 2.34 -5.32 2.58
N ARG A 151 3.23 -4.60 3.26
CA ARG A 151 2.88 -3.51 4.16
C ARG A 151 2.87 -2.21 3.38
N ILE A 152 1.84 -1.39 3.57
CA ILE A 152 1.75 -0.08 2.95
C ILE A 152 1.43 0.96 4.00
N ARG A 153 2.16 2.07 3.94
CA ARG A 153 1.84 3.28 4.69
C ARG A 153 0.62 3.95 4.04
N PRO A 154 -0.46 4.19 4.80
CA PRO A 154 -1.63 4.92 4.31
C PRO A 154 -1.30 6.32 3.78
N GLY A 155 -2.03 6.74 2.76
CA GLY A 155 -2.03 8.14 2.31
C GLY A 155 -2.87 9.03 3.22
N PHE A 156 -2.55 10.32 3.26
CA PHE A 156 -3.28 11.34 4.04
C PHE A 156 -3.09 12.74 3.45
N ASP A 157 -4.09 13.60 3.59
CA ASP A 157 -4.06 15.03 3.22
C ASP A 157 -3.35 15.36 1.89
N GLY A 158 -3.67 14.60 0.82
CA GLY A 158 -3.11 14.81 -0.52
C GLY A 158 -1.77 14.11 -0.77
N VAL A 159 -1.25 13.35 0.19
CA VAL A 159 -0.03 12.54 0.07
C VAL A 159 -0.42 11.09 -0.22
N TYR A 160 0.13 10.52 -1.30
CA TYR A 160 -0.07 9.11 -1.62
C TYR A 160 0.55 8.20 -0.57
N GLY A 161 -0.08 7.06 -0.33
CA GLY A 161 0.52 6.00 0.45
C GLY A 161 1.74 5.40 -0.25
N LYS A 162 2.61 4.77 0.54
CA LYS A 162 3.86 4.17 0.05
C LYS A 162 4.01 2.73 0.52
N PRO A 163 4.35 1.77 -0.37
CA PRO A 163 4.70 0.43 0.06
C PRO A 163 5.98 0.46 0.92
N ILE A 164 6.01 -0.37 1.94
CA ILE A 164 7.14 -0.54 2.87
C ILE A 164 7.80 -1.87 2.51
N LEU A 165 8.98 -1.82 1.89
CA LEU A 165 9.69 -3.02 1.42
C LEU A 165 10.56 -3.62 2.51
N LYS A 166 11.16 -2.79 3.36
CA LYS A 166 11.98 -3.24 4.49
C LYS A 166 11.48 -2.67 5.82
N PRO A 167 11.58 -3.43 6.93
CA PRO A 167 11.24 -2.94 8.27
C PRO A 167 12.00 -1.65 8.64
N ASP A 168 13.22 -1.48 8.15
CA ASP A 168 14.02 -0.27 8.41
C ASP A 168 13.53 0.98 7.66
N GLU A 169 12.80 0.82 6.56
CA GLU A 169 12.18 1.94 5.86
C GLU A 169 11.03 2.54 6.67
N GLU A 170 10.33 1.71 7.45
CA GLU A 170 9.28 2.15 8.38
C GLU A 170 9.83 3.15 9.41
N LYS A 171 11.06 2.91 9.91
CA LYS A 171 11.77 3.83 10.82
C LYS A 171 12.20 5.13 10.14
N ARG A 172 12.67 5.08 8.89
CA ARG A 172 13.07 6.29 8.13
C ARG A 172 11.86 7.16 7.75
N LEU A 173 10.75 6.53 7.36
CA LEU A 173 9.48 7.17 7.05
C LEU A 173 8.76 7.71 8.31
N GLY A 174 8.95 7.05 9.46
CA GLY A 174 8.49 7.50 10.77
C GLY A 174 9.27 8.72 11.28
N LYS A 175 10.60 8.78 11.10
CA LYS A 175 11.40 9.95 11.53
C LYS A 175 11.02 11.26 10.85
N THR A 176 10.41 11.21 9.66
CA THR A 176 9.96 12.42 8.96
C THR A 176 8.63 12.92 9.48
N SER A 177 7.74 12.03 9.95
CA SER A 177 6.39 12.38 10.37
C SER A 177 6.17 12.11 11.86
N LYS A 178 5.86 13.17 12.60
CA LYS A 178 5.64 13.08 14.04
C LYS A 178 4.38 12.25 14.31
N ARG A 179 4.54 11.16 15.05
CA ARG A 179 3.47 10.24 15.47
C ARG A 179 2.76 10.80 16.69
N LEU A 180 1.59 10.23 17.00
CA LEU A 180 0.83 10.60 18.20
C LEU A 180 1.68 10.46 19.49
N GLU A 181 2.47 9.39 19.53
CA GLU A 181 3.42 9.06 20.59
C GLU A 181 4.45 10.16 20.84
N ASP A 182 4.78 10.98 19.84
CA ASP A 182 5.76 12.07 19.98
C ASP A 182 5.18 13.30 20.71
N PHE A 183 3.88 13.30 21.04
CA PHE A 183 3.17 14.41 21.66
C PHE A 183 2.42 14.04 22.94
N LEU A 184 2.50 12.77 23.37
CA LEU A 184 2.00 12.27 24.66
C LEU A 184 3.13 12.27 25.69
#